data_AF-A0A4V1TKN3-F1
#
_entry.id   AF-A0A4V1TKN3-F1
#
_cell.length_a   1.000
_cell.length_b   1.000
_cell.length_c   1.000
_cell.angle_alpha   90.00
_cell.angle_beta   90.00
_cell.angle_gamma   90.00
#
_symmetry.space_group_name_H-M   'P 1'
#
loop_
_entity.id
_entity.type
_entity.pdbx_description
1 polymer ?
#
loop_
_entity_poly.entity_id
_entity_poly.type
_entity_poly.pdbx_seq_one_letter_code
_entity_poly.pdbx_strand_id
1 'polypeptide(L)'
;MKLPTGLRSLSVTAVLSALVLAACGDSGSSSTSGPVSADDFPARYLDAYCGKLASCCEGESVPYDEAYCRQSAAFNPGKYAGLVNSPSLRFDPDAAGRCIDAIKARCSLRDDLDIPGCEGVFVGQVAIGGACLESIECAPVAGQTVYCGGQKFEDGPGTCMVLTSLAAGAACGGQVEGICSDGLACDGQTCVALPGAGQSCEKTFACDDASNCEFSSRTCVAKPAPGEVCAGDFSCPEGYFCNSFVTPSTCDTLLPRGAACQVGFHCLSGRCERGLCRETDLSSCSGPGDGENGSPDDDTDPISGG
;
A
#
# COMPACT_ATOMS: atom_id res chain seq x y z
N MET A 1 12.84 -7.97 49.76
CA MET A 1 11.70 -7.20 50.30
C MET A 1 10.43 -7.96 49.98
N LYS A 2 9.67 -8.37 51.00
CA LYS A 2 8.42 -9.16 50.92
C LYS A 2 7.27 -8.26 51.37
N LEU A 3 6.20 -8.16 50.56
CA LEU A 3 4.88 -7.61 50.93
C LEU A 3 3.79 -8.40 50.17
N PRO A 4 2.54 -8.43 50.67
CA PRO A 4 1.87 -9.70 50.95
C PRO A 4 0.59 -9.97 50.14
N THR A 5 0.23 -11.24 50.19
CA THR A 5 -1.01 -11.91 49.77
C THR A 5 -2.25 -11.37 50.48
N GLY A 6 -3.31 -11.07 49.73
CA GLY A 6 -4.61 -10.66 50.25
C GLY A 6 -5.76 -11.39 49.57
N LEU A 7 -6.16 -12.53 50.16
CA LEU A 7 -7.42 -13.23 49.91
C LEU A 7 -8.60 -12.37 50.41
N ARG A 8 -9.67 -12.23 49.61
CA ARG A 8 -11.05 -12.19 50.14
C ARG A 8 -12.02 -12.93 49.21
N SER A 9 -12.48 -14.06 49.73
CA SER A 9 -13.67 -14.79 49.33
C SER A 9 -14.91 -14.08 49.90
N LEU A 10 -15.95 -13.88 49.09
CA LEU A 10 -17.32 -13.64 49.52
C LEU A 10 -18.26 -14.25 48.46
N SER A 11 -18.83 -15.40 48.79
CA SER A 11 -20.07 -15.91 48.20
C SER A 11 -21.26 -15.23 48.88
N VAL A 12 -22.39 -15.05 48.17
CA VAL A 12 -23.78 -15.26 48.64
C VAL A 12 -24.78 -15.01 47.48
N THR A 13 -25.39 -16.11 47.05
CA THR A 13 -26.82 -16.40 46.83
C THR A 13 -27.80 -15.41 46.16
N ALA A 14 -28.22 -15.82 44.95
CA ALA A 14 -29.53 -15.78 44.27
C ALA A 14 -30.69 -14.84 44.68
N VAL A 15 -31.28 -14.17 43.68
CA VAL A 15 -32.72 -13.88 43.59
C VAL A 15 -33.21 -14.10 42.15
N LEU A 16 -34.25 -14.94 42.03
CA LEU A 16 -35.06 -15.20 40.85
C LEU A 16 -36.09 -14.08 40.69
N SER A 17 -36.18 -13.43 39.53
CA SER A 17 -37.35 -12.60 39.17
C SER A 17 -37.53 -12.60 37.66
N ALA A 18 -38.64 -13.21 37.24
CA ALA A 18 -39.14 -13.21 35.88
C ALA A 18 -39.82 -11.87 35.59
N LEU A 19 -39.41 -11.19 34.52
CA LEU A 19 -40.23 -10.19 33.84
C LEU A 19 -40.07 -10.37 32.33
N VAL A 20 -41.14 -10.85 31.71
CA VAL A 20 -41.36 -10.89 30.27
C VAL A 20 -41.72 -9.49 29.80
N LEU A 21 -40.88 -8.87 28.97
CA LEU A 21 -41.23 -7.70 28.16
C LEU A 21 -40.74 -7.92 26.73
N ALA A 22 -41.58 -7.49 25.79
CA ALA A 22 -41.57 -7.78 24.37
C ALA A 22 -40.25 -7.42 23.67
N ALA A 23 -39.81 -8.37 22.86
CA ALA A 23 -38.83 -8.21 21.80
C ALA A 23 -39.44 -7.49 20.61
N CYS A 24 -38.69 -6.52 20.07
CA CYS A 24 -38.45 -6.27 18.63
C CYS A 24 -37.42 -5.13 18.56
N GLY A 25 -36.26 -5.35 19.19
CA GLY A 25 -35.09 -4.50 18.99
C GLY A 25 -34.19 -5.22 18.00
N ASP A 26 -34.32 -4.86 16.72
CA ASP A 26 -33.41 -5.26 15.64
C ASP A 26 -32.00 -4.78 16.01
N SER A 27 -31.31 -5.64 16.75
CA SER A 27 -29.95 -5.40 17.21
C SER A 27 -29.09 -5.74 16.02
N GLY A 28 -28.90 -4.76 15.13
CA GLY A 28 -28.13 -4.87 13.90
C GLY A 28 -26.82 -5.59 14.15
N SER A 29 -26.83 -6.89 13.89
CA SER A 29 -25.64 -7.71 13.92
C SER A 29 -24.82 -7.25 12.73
N SER A 30 -23.79 -6.45 13.01
CA SER A 30 -22.68 -6.27 12.09
C SER A 30 -22.14 -7.68 11.81
N SER A 31 -22.63 -8.27 10.73
CA SER A 31 -22.31 -9.63 10.32
C SER A 31 -20.86 -9.63 9.84
N THR A 32 -19.94 -9.76 10.79
CA THR A 32 -18.55 -10.09 10.49
C THR A 32 -18.57 -11.37 9.67
N SER A 33 -17.93 -11.35 8.50
CA SER A 33 -17.71 -12.54 7.71
C SER A 33 -16.94 -13.51 8.61
N GLY A 34 -17.62 -14.56 9.08
CA GLY A 34 -16.97 -15.62 9.85
C GLY A 34 -15.84 -16.28 9.05
N PRO A 35 -15.13 -17.26 9.64
CA PRO A 35 -13.99 -17.91 9.01
C PRO A 35 -14.29 -18.34 7.57
N VAL A 36 -13.35 -18.09 6.66
CA VAL A 36 -13.46 -18.40 5.23
C VAL A 36 -12.55 -19.58 4.93
N SER A 37 -13.02 -20.61 4.23
CA SER A 37 -12.15 -21.72 3.84
C SER A 37 -11.14 -21.25 2.77
N ALA A 38 -10.00 -21.93 2.66
CA ALA A 38 -9.00 -21.59 1.66
C ALA A 38 -9.54 -21.79 0.22
N ASP A 39 -10.37 -22.80 0.01
CA ASP A 39 -11.02 -23.10 -1.28
C ASP A 39 -12.06 -22.03 -1.67
N ASP A 40 -12.81 -21.51 -0.69
CA ASP A 40 -13.84 -20.49 -0.93
C ASP A 40 -13.26 -19.07 -1.03
N PHE A 41 -12.05 -18.84 -0.51
CA PHE A 41 -11.48 -17.51 -0.38
C PHE A 41 -11.37 -16.76 -1.71
N PRO A 42 -10.83 -17.33 -2.82
CA PRO A 42 -10.72 -16.60 -4.08
C PRO A 42 -12.06 -16.11 -4.61
N ALA A 43 -13.10 -16.95 -4.54
CA ALA A 43 -14.45 -16.58 -5.00
C ALA A 43 -15.07 -15.49 -4.12
N ARG A 44 -14.99 -15.65 -2.79
CA ARG A 44 -15.57 -14.68 -1.86
C ARG A 44 -14.80 -13.35 -1.83
N TYR A 45 -13.49 -13.37 -2.03
CA TYR A 45 -12.67 -12.17 -2.23
C TYR A 45 -13.12 -11.42 -3.48
N LEU A 46 -13.25 -12.13 -4.61
CA LEU A 46 -13.68 -11.54 -5.88
C LEU A 46 -15.09 -10.93 -5.78
N ASP A 47 -16.02 -11.64 -5.15
CA ASP A 47 -17.37 -11.12 -4.91
C ASP A 47 -17.36 -9.85 -4.04
N ALA A 48 -16.56 -9.84 -2.98
CA ALA A 48 -16.42 -8.69 -2.11
C ALA A 48 -15.81 -7.48 -2.83
N TYR A 49 -14.74 -7.73 -3.61
CA TYR A 49 -14.04 -6.73 -4.40
C TYR A 49 -14.97 -6.12 -5.47
N CYS A 50 -15.52 -6.96 -6.35
CA CYS A 50 -16.36 -6.50 -7.45
C CYS A 50 -17.69 -5.90 -6.95
N GLY A 51 -18.33 -6.52 -5.95
CA GLY A 51 -19.57 -5.97 -5.38
C GLY A 51 -19.37 -4.61 -4.71
N LYS A 52 -18.23 -4.42 -4.04
CA LYS A 52 -17.88 -3.10 -3.47
C LYS A 52 -17.57 -2.09 -4.56
N LEU A 53 -16.75 -2.46 -5.54
CA LEU A 53 -16.40 -1.60 -6.66
C LEU A 53 -17.66 -1.12 -7.39
N ALA A 54 -18.63 -2.00 -7.66
CA ALA A 54 -19.92 -1.64 -8.24
C ALA A 54 -20.60 -0.48 -7.50
N SER A 55 -20.70 -0.59 -6.17
CA SER A 55 -21.31 0.44 -5.32
C SER A 55 -20.52 1.76 -5.35
N CYS A 56 -19.19 1.68 -5.43
CA CYS A 56 -18.32 2.85 -5.52
C CYS A 56 -18.45 3.57 -6.87
N CYS A 57 -18.50 2.82 -7.97
CA CYS A 57 -18.68 3.35 -9.31
C CYS A 57 -20.07 4.01 -9.47
N GLU A 58 -21.12 3.38 -8.95
CA GLU A 58 -22.48 3.94 -8.95
C GLU A 58 -22.52 5.29 -8.21
N GLY A 59 -21.90 5.37 -7.03
CA GLY A 59 -21.79 6.61 -6.25
C GLY A 59 -21.11 7.76 -6.99
N GLU A 60 -20.23 7.44 -7.95
CA GLU A 60 -19.49 8.40 -8.76
C GLU A 60 -20.10 8.61 -10.17
N SER A 61 -21.25 7.98 -10.45
CA SER A 61 -21.88 7.96 -11.78
C SER A 61 -20.95 7.46 -12.90
N VAL A 62 -20.07 6.51 -12.56
CA VAL A 62 -19.18 5.84 -13.52
C VAL A 62 -19.83 4.52 -13.93
N PRO A 63 -19.94 4.22 -15.24
CA PRO A 63 -20.40 2.92 -15.70
C PRO A 63 -19.53 1.81 -15.09
N TYR A 64 -20.18 0.74 -14.62
CA TYR A 64 -19.51 -0.42 -14.05
C TYR A 64 -19.92 -1.68 -14.82
N ASP A 65 -18.92 -2.46 -15.23
CA ASP A 65 -19.13 -3.76 -15.87
C ASP A 65 -18.67 -4.87 -14.91
N GLU A 66 -19.64 -5.55 -14.29
CA GLU A 66 -19.37 -6.65 -13.37
C GLU A 66 -18.65 -7.82 -14.05
N ALA A 67 -19.02 -8.13 -15.29
CA ALA A 67 -18.41 -9.23 -16.02
C ALA A 67 -16.94 -8.93 -16.32
N TYR A 68 -16.63 -7.69 -16.70
CA TYR A 68 -15.26 -7.26 -16.87
C TYR A 68 -14.48 -7.24 -15.55
N CYS A 69 -15.05 -6.70 -14.47
CA CYS A 69 -14.41 -6.73 -13.15
C CYS A 69 -14.04 -8.16 -12.76
N ARG A 70 -14.98 -9.09 -12.91
CA ARG A 70 -14.75 -10.50 -12.63
C ARG A 70 -13.69 -11.08 -13.54
N GLN A 71 -13.68 -10.76 -14.83
CA GLN A 71 -12.68 -11.26 -15.78
C GLN A 71 -11.27 -10.71 -15.49
N SER A 72 -11.13 -9.41 -15.22
CA SER A 72 -9.84 -8.75 -14.98
C SER A 72 -9.27 -9.13 -13.63
N ALA A 73 -10.08 -9.13 -12.57
CA ALA A 73 -9.66 -9.64 -11.27
C ALA A 73 -9.50 -11.18 -11.28
N ALA A 74 -10.14 -11.89 -12.21
CA ALA A 74 -9.89 -13.32 -12.48
C ALA A 74 -8.56 -13.61 -13.19
N PHE A 75 -7.70 -12.63 -13.47
CA PHE A 75 -6.28 -12.90 -13.75
C PHE A 75 -5.48 -13.20 -12.47
N ASN A 76 -5.98 -12.80 -11.30
CA ASN A 76 -5.37 -13.04 -9.98
C ASN A 76 -5.75 -14.35 -9.22
N PRO A 77 -6.81 -15.14 -9.52
CA PRO A 77 -7.17 -16.35 -8.79
C PRO A 77 -6.17 -17.47 -9.03
N GLY A 78 -5.44 -17.46 -10.16
CA GLY A 78 -4.26 -18.32 -10.33
C GLY A 78 -3.18 -18.03 -9.28
N LYS A 79 -3.00 -16.75 -8.91
CA LYS A 79 -2.10 -16.34 -7.82
C LYS A 79 -2.62 -16.86 -6.48
N TYR A 80 -3.88 -16.61 -6.14
CA TYR A 80 -4.44 -17.08 -4.85
C TYR A 80 -4.51 -18.60 -4.74
N ALA A 81 -4.88 -19.32 -5.81
CA ALA A 81 -4.85 -20.78 -5.83
C ALA A 81 -3.43 -21.31 -5.65
N GLY A 82 -2.42 -20.66 -6.25
CA GLY A 82 -1.01 -20.96 -6.01
C GLY A 82 -0.60 -20.74 -4.56
N LEU A 83 -1.03 -19.62 -3.96
CA LEU A 83 -0.71 -19.29 -2.56
C LEU A 83 -1.40 -20.24 -1.56
N VAL A 84 -2.67 -20.57 -1.77
CA VAL A 84 -3.44 -21.51 -0.92
C VAL A 84 -2.80 -22.89 -0.90
N ASN A 85 -2.26 -23.35 -2.03
CA ASN A 85 -1.64 -24.67 -2.16
C ASN A 85 -0.13 -24.65 -1.91
N SER A 86 0.46 -23.49 -1.58
CA SER A 86 1.89 -23.39 -1.35
C SER A 86 2.25 -24.05 -0.01
N PRO A 87 3.19 -25.03 0.02
CA PRO A 87 3.64 -25.63 1.26
C PRO A 87 4.46 -24.68 2.14
N SER A 88 4.87 -23.53 1.59
CA SER A 88 5.60 -22.48 2.29
C SER A 88 4.68 -21.45 2.96
N LEU A 89 3.36 -21.59 2.80
CA LEU A 89 2.36 -20.66 3.31
C LEU A 89 1.32 -21.40 4.14
N ARG A 90 0.93 -20.77 5.26
CA ARG A 90 -0.25 -21.15 6.04
C ARG A 90 -1.38 -20.18 5.71
N PHE A 91 -2.51 -20.71 5.28
CA PHE A 91 -3.74 -19.94 5.17
C PHE A 91 -4.41 -19.76 6.54
N ASP A 92 -4.88 -18.54 6.83
CA ASP A 92 -5.59 -18.21 8.06
C ASP A 92 -7.06 -17.85 7.78
N PRO A 93 -8.01 -18.74 8.13
CA PRO A 93 -9.42 -18.57 7.75
C PRO A 93 -10.09 -17.38 8.45
N ASP A 94 -9.64 -17.02 9.65
CA ASP A 94 -10.19 -15.88 10.39
C ASP A 94 -9.66 -14.56 9.82
N ALA A 95 -8.38 -14.51 9.45
CA ALA A 95 -7.82 -13.35 8.74
C ALA A 95 -8.49 -13.16 7.38
N ALA A 96 -8.78 -14.24 6.66
CA ALA A 96 -9.52 -14.19 5.39
C ALA A 96 -10.94 -13.60 5.55
N GLY A 97 -11.65 -13.95 6.63
CA GLY A 97 -12.94 -13.33 6.97
C GLY A 97 -12.83 -11.82 7.17
N ARG A 98 -11.85 -11.39 7.99
CA ARG A 98 -11.58 -9.96 8.24
C ARG A 98 -11.17 -9.20 6.97
N CYS A 99 -10.37 -9.81 6.12
CA CYS A 99 -9.94 -9.26 4.84
C CYS A 99 -11.15 -8.94 3.94
N ILE A 100 -12.08 -9.89 3.82
CA ILE A 100 -13.31 -9.72 3.04
C ILE A 100 -14.16 -8.56 3.60
N ASP A 101 -14.28 -8.46 4.92
CA ASP A 101 -15.01 -7.35 5.55
C ASP A 101 -14.33 -5.99 5.30
N ALA A 102 -13.00 -5.95 5.38
CA ALA A 102 -12.21 -4.75 5.11
C ALA A 102 -12.35 -4.27 3.66
N ILE A 103 -12.38 -5.20 2.70
CA ILE A 103 -12.63 -4.87 1.28
C ILE A 103 -14.02 -4.26 1.12
N LYS A 104 -15.06 -4.88 1.69
CA LYS A 104 -16.44 -4.35 1.62
C LYS A 104 -16.59 -2.96 2.24
N ALA A 105 -15.70 -2.58 3.15
CA ALA A 105 -15.77 -1.31 3.85
C ALA A 105 -15.27 -0.10 3.02
N ARG A 106 -14.46 -0.27 1.97
CA ARG A 106 -13.73 0.84 1.31
C ARG A 106 -13.82 0.87 -0.21
N CYS A 107 -13.65 2.06 -0.79
CA CYS A 107 -13.66 2.30 -2.24
C CYS A 107 -12.26 2.51 -2.86
N SER A 108 -11.20 2.34 -2.06
CA SER A 108 -9.82 2.50 -2.50
C SER A 108 -9.08 1.17 -2.42
N LEU A 109 -8.62 0.68 -3.57
CA LEU A 109 -7.88 -0.59 -3.74
C LEU A 109 -6.50 -0.34 -4.37
N ARG A 110 -5.97 0.90 -4.29
CA ARG A 110 -4.77 1.36 -5.02
C ARG A 110 -3.53 0.50 -4.77
N ASP A 111 -3.47 -0.21 -3.64
CA ASP A 111 -2.37 -1.10 -3.31
C ASP A 111 -2.93 -2.49 -3.00
N ASP A 112 -3.03 -3.34 -4.03
CA ASP A 112 -3.53 -4.72 -3.97
C ASP A 112 -2.81 -5.60 -2.92
N LEU A 113 -1.71 -5.13 -2.36
CA LEU A 113 -0.86 -5.87 -1.41
C LEU A 113 -0.90 -5.34 0.02
N ASP A 114 -1.33 -4.10 0.25
CA ASP A 114 -1.36 -3.50 1.59
C ASP A 114 -2.76 -3.02 1.94
N ILE A 115 -3.68 -3.98 1.95
CA ILE A 115 -5.05 -3.77 2.39
C ILE A 115 -5.09 -3.92 3.91
N PRO A 116 -5.39 -2.86 4.69
CA PRO A 116 -5.59 -3.00 6.12
C PRO A 116 -6.69 -4.01 6.41
N GLY A 117 -6.39 -5.02 7.22
CA GLY A 117 -7.27 -6.14 7.56
C GLY A 117 -7.06 -7.40 6.71
N CYS A 118 -6.28 -7.35 5.63
CA CYS A 118 -5.88 -8.53 4.85
C CYS A 118 -4.49 -9.07 5.22
N GLU A 119 -3.80 -8.44 6.17
CA GLU A 119 -2.54 -8.93 6.67
C GLU A 119 -2.74 -10.29 7.36
N GLY A 120 -1.85 -11.23 7.04
CA GLY A 120 -1.86 -12.56 7.65
C GLY A 120 -2.90 -13.54 7.10
N VAL A 121 -3.61 -13.22 6.00
CA VAL A 121 -4.40 -14.22 5.26
C VAL A 121 -3.50 -15.38 4.82
N PHE A 122 -2.32 -15.04 4.31
CA PHE A 122 -1.24 -15.98 4.03
C PHE A 122 -0.07 -15.65 4.94
N VAL A 123 0.36 -16.62 5.73
CA VAL A 123 1.48 -16.47 6.66
C VAL A 123 2.62 -17.37 6.19
N GLY A 124 3.77 -16.75 5.90
CA GLY A 124 4.99 -17.49 5.59
C GLY A 124 5.36 -18.51 6.65
N GLN A 125 5.91 -19.64 6.22
CA GLN A 125 6.35 -20.73 7.07
C GLN A 125 7.86 -20.98 6.98
N VAL A 126 8.55 -20.37 6.01
CA VAL A 126 9.99 -20.55 5.81
C VAL A 126 10.74 -19.75 6.89
N ALA A 127 11.43 -20.46 7.77
CA ALA A 127 12.25 -19.82 8.81
C ALA A 127 13.38 -18.97 8.20
N ILE A 128 13.89 -18.00 8.96
CA ILE A 128 15.08 -17.24 8.60
C ILE A 128 16.25 -18.20 8.28
N GLY A 129 16.94 -17.95 7.17
CA GLY A 129 17.97 -18.83 6.61
C GLY A 129 17.43 -19.93 5.68
N GLY A 130 16.11 -20.11 5.58
CA GLY A 130 15.48 -21.07 4.67
C GLY A 130 15.32 -20.53 3.25
N ALA A 131 15.27 -21.43 2.26
CA ALA A 131 15.11 -21.06 0.86
C ALA A 131 13.69 -20.54 0.56
N CYS A 132 13.59 -19.47 -0.23
CA CYS A 132 12.34 -18.84 -0.62
C CYS A 132 12.37 -18.38 -2.08
N LEU A 133 11.18 -18.21 -2.65
CA LEU A 133 10.97 -17.62 -3.97
C LEU A 133 10.39 -16.21 -3.86
N GLU A 134 9.57 -15.96 -2.85
CA GLU A 134 8.93 -14.67 -2.58
C GLU A 134 8.99 -14.32 -1.10
N SER A 135 9.02 -13.03 -0.77
CA SER A 135 9.07 -12.56 0.62
C SER A 135 7.90 -13.04 1.49
N ILE A 136 6.73 -13.30 0.87
CA ILE A 136 5.54 -13.77 1.59
C ILE A 136 5.70 -15.18 2.16
N GLU A 137 6.63 -15.97 1.62
CA GLU A 137 6.93 -17.33 2.12
C GLU A 137 7.69 -17.32 3.44
N CYS A 138 8.33 -16.20 3.77
CA CYS A 138 9.14 -16.07 4.96
C CYS A 138 8.30 -15.90 6.22
N ALA A 139 8.59 -16.71 7.23
CA ALA A 139 7.90 -16.68 8.51
C ALA A 139 8.08 -15.32 9.19
N PRO A 140 7.00 -14.69 9.68
CA PRO A 140 7.08 -13.39 10.31
C PRO A 140 7.90 -13.45 11.59
N VAL A 141 8.69 -12.41 11.84
CA VAL A 141 9.45 -12.22 13.08
C VAL A 141 8.91 -10.97 13.79
N ALA A 142 8.56 -11.11 15.07
CA ALA A 142 7.91 -10.04 15.82
C ALA A 142 8.74 -8.75 15.81
N GLY A 143 8.13 -7.66 15.34
CA GLY A 143 8.74 -6.32 15.26
C GLY A 143 9.82 -6.16 14.19
N GLN A 144 9.91 -7.09 13.23
CA GLN A 144 10.94 -7.10 12.20
C GLN A 144 10.32 -7.28 10.81
N THR A 145 10.87 -6.60 9.83
CA THR A 145 10.53 -6.82 8.42
C THR A 145 11.32 -8.03 7.94
N VAL A 146 10.64 -9.01 7.35
CA VAL A 146 11.27 -10.21 6.79
C VAL A 146 11.07 -10.20 5.28
N TYR A 147 12.09 -10.58 4.52
CA TYR A 147 12.01 -10.63 3.07
C TYR A 147 12.81 -11.81 2.51
N CYS A 148 12.52 -12.16 1.25
CA CYS A 148 13.31 -13.12 0.51
C CYS A 148 14.44 -12.38 -0.21
N GLY A 149 15.67 -12.50 0.30
CA GLY A 149 16.86 -11.85 -0.26
C GLY A 149 17.83 -12.83 -0.89
N GLY A 150 18.79 -12.31 -1.65
CA GLY A 150 19.73 -13.10 -2.46
C GLY A 150 19.72 -12.68 -3.94
N GLN A 151 20.82 -12.94 -4.65
CA GLN A 151 20.98 -12.51 -6.05
C GLN A 151 20.04 -13.31 -6.97
N LYS A 152 18.92 -12.66 -7.30
CA LYS A 152 17.96 -12.87 -8.38
C LYS A 152 18.23 -14.01 -9.38
N PHE A 153 17.25 -14.92 -9.44
CA PHE A 153 16.74 -15.76 -10.55
C PHE A 153 17.69 -16.64 -11.40
N GLU A 154 18.97 -16.31 -11.58
CA GLU A 154 19.91 -17.15 -12.34
C GLU A 154 20.61 -18.20 -11.48
N ASP A 155 20.77 -17.94 -10.17
CA ASP A 155 21.57 -18.78 -9.26
C ASP A 155 20.76 -19.65 -8.27
N GLY A 156 19.43 -19.62 -8.36
CA GLY A 156 18.53 -20.43 -7.52
C GLY A 156 17.58 -19.62 -6.61
N PRO A 157 16.91 -20.28 -5.64
CA PRO A 157 16.00 -19.60 -4.72
C PRO A 157 16.75 -18.64 -3.81
N GLY A 158 16.07 -17.57 -3.39
CA GLY A 158 16.56 -16.66 -2.36
C GLY A 158 16.57 -17.33 -0.98
N THR A 159 16.91 -16.56 0.04
CA THR A 159 16.91 -16.97 1.44
C THR A 159 16.09 -15.99 2.27
N CYS A 160 15.25 -16.52 3.16
CA CYS A 160 14.48 -15.69 4.08
C CYS A 160 15.40 -15.02 5.08
N MET A 161 15.32 -13.71 5.18
CA MET A 161 16.19 -12.90 6.01
C MET A 161 15.44 -11.75 6.66
N VAL A 162 15.93 -11.34 7.83
CA VAL A 162 15.43 -10.15 8.52
C VAL A 162 16.06 -8.94 7.86
N LEU A 163 15.20 -8.03 7.39
CA LEU A 163 15.62 -6.70 7.00
C LEU A 163 16.01 -5.93 8.27
N THR A 164 17.30 -5.87 8.53
CA THR A 164 17.82 -5.13 9.68
C THR A 164 17.92 -3.66 9.29
N SER A 165 17.32 -2.79 10.12
CA SER A 165 17.53 -1.36 10.02
C SER A 165 18.94 -1.02 10.51
N LEU A 166 19.78 -0.53 9.61
CA LEU A 166 21.19 -0.29 9.87
C LEU A 166 21.39 1.11 10.44
N ALA A 167 22.07 1.22 11.58
CA ALA A 167 22.37 2.51 12.21
C ALA A 167 23.43 3.30 11.42
N ALA A 168 23.58 4.59 11.72
CA ALA A 168 24.63 5.41 11.12
C ALA A 168 26.03 4.82 11.39
N GLY A 169 26.87 4.76 10.37
CA GLY A 169 28.19 4.13 10.41
C GLY A 169 28.19 2.61 10.22
N ALA A 170 27.03 1.94 10.20
CA ALA A 170 26.96 0.52 9.89
C ALA A 170 27.29 0.26 8.42
N ALA A 171 27.90 -0.89 8.13
CA ALA A 171 28.16 -1.29 6.76
C ALA A 171 26.85 -1.51 5.99
N CYS A 172 26.82 -1.20 4.70
CA CYS A 172 25.67 -1.41 3.82
C CYS A 172 26.13 -1.75 2.39
N GLY A 173 25.21 -2.21 1.54
CA GLY A 173 25.50 -2.55 0.15
C GLY A 173 26.30 -3.85 -0.02
N GLY A 174 26.46 -4.28 -1.28
CA GLY A 174 27.16 -5.52 -1.61
C GLY A 174 26.46 -6.77 -1.02
N GLN A 175 27.18 -7.49 -0.15
CA GLN A 175 26.67 -8.67 0.58
C GLN A 175 26.04 -8.32 1.93
N VAL A 176 26.01 -7.04 2.33
CA VAL A 176 25.40 -6.65 3.60
C VAL A 176 23.89 -6.55 3.42
N GLU A 177 23.19 -7.45 4.08
CA GLU A 177 21.73 -7.49 4.13
C GLU A 177 21.23 -6.47 5.14
N GLY A 178 20.51 -5.45 4.65
CA GLY A 178 19.94 -4.41 5.49
C GLY A 178 19.69 -3.13 4.70
N ILE A 179 18.78 -2.32 5.21
CA ILE A 179 18.51 -0.97 4.70
C ILE A 179 18.90 0.00 5.81
N CYS A 180 19.54 1.10 5.43
CA CYS A 180 19.88 2.15 6.38
C CYS A 180 18.60 2.68 7.05
N SER A 181 18.68 2.98 8.35
CA SER A 181 17.55 3.53 9.11
C SER A 181 17.02 4.81 8.47
N ASP A 182 15.79 5.21 8.81
CA ASP A 182 15.19 6.46 8.31
C ASP A 182 16.14 7.65 8.48
N GLY A 183 16.22 8.49 7.43
CA GLY A 183 17.16 9.62 7.36
C GLY A 183 18.60 9.24 6.99
N LEU A 184 18.88 7.98 6.70
CA LEU A 184 20.21 7.49 6.26
C LEU A 184 20.15 6.90 4.86
N ALA A 185 21.27 6.94 4.14
CA ALA A 185 21.45 6.26 2.86
C ALA A 185 22.78 5.50 2.82
N CYS A 186 22.86 4.51 1.93
CA CYS A 186 24.10 3.79 1.71
C CYS A 186 25.03 4.59 0.79
N ASP A 187 26.07 5.24 1.34
CA ASP A 187 27.15 5.86 0.56
C ASP A 187 28.36 4.92 0.55
N GLY A 188 28.66 4.37 -0.62
CA GLY A 188 29.73 3.39 -0.82
C GLY A 188 29.39 2.06 -0.16
N GLN A 189 29.76 1.92 1.11
CA GLN A 189 29.51 0.73 1.92
C GLN A 189 29.13 1.07 3.36
N THR A 190 28.67 2.29 3.63
CA THR A 190 28.33 2.71 4.99
C THR A 190 27.04 3.52 4.99
N CYS A 191 26.17 3.25 5.96
CA CYS A 191 25.00 4.05 6.22
C CYS A 191 25.43 5.41 6.75
N VAL A 192 25.23 6.45 5.95
CA VAL A 192 25.53 7.83 6.30
C VAL A 192 24.24 8.63 6.35
N ALA A 193 24.24 9.72 7.11
CA ALA A 193 23.11 10.65 7.10
C ALA A 193 22.86 11.16 5.68
N LEU A 194 21.58 11.22 5.30
CA LEU A 194 21.20 11.89 4.06
C LEU A 194 21.64 13.36 4.11
N PRO A 195 22.17 13.91 3.01
CA PRO A 195 22.63 15.28 2.98
C PRO A 195 21.45 16.24 3.18
N GLY A 196 21.64 17.23 4.06
CA GLY A 196 20.69 18.33 4.26
C GLY A 196 20.96 19.52 3.36
N ALA A 197 20.14 20.56 3.47
CA ALA A 197 20.24 21.76 2.64
C ALA A 197 21.68 22.35 2.59
N GLY A 198 22.15 22.66 1.39
CA GLY A 198 23.49 23.15 1.08
C GLY A 198 24.56 22.06 0.89
N GLN A 199 24.26 20.79 1.15
CA GLN A 199 25.21 19.68 0.98
C GLN A 199 25.03 18.99 -0.39
N SER A 200 26.08 18.32 -0.88
CA SER A 200 26.02 17.60 -2.16
C SER A 200 25.14 16.35 -2.06
N CYS A 201 24.30 16.14 -3.07
CA CYS A 201 23.48 14.93 -3.26
C CYS A 201 23.94 14.09 -4.46
N GLU A 202 25.14 14.34 -4.99
CA GLU A 202 25.64 13.69 -6.21
C GLU A 202 25.72 12.17 -6.10
N LYS A 203 25.99 11.66 -4.90
CA LYS A 203 26.22 10.23 -4.65
C LYS A 203 24.95 9.45 -4.33
N THR A 204 24.10 10.01 -3.49
CA THR A 204 22.89 9.35 -3.00
C THR A 204 21.69 9.61 -3.90
N PHE A 205 21.73 10.67 -4.72
CA PHE A 205 20.59 11.23 -5.45
C PHE A 205 19.38 11.53 -4.54
N ALA A 206 19.62 11.62 -3.23
CA ALA A 206 18.63 11.78 -2.20
C ALA A 206 19.16 12.76 -1.15
N CYS A 207 18.26 13.53 -0.56
CA CYS A 207 18.51 14.45 0.53
C CYS A 207 17.67 14.05 1.74
N ASP A 208 17.88 14.72 2.88
CA ASP A 208 16.98 14.56 4.02
C ASP A 208 15.53 14.94 3.69
N ASP A 209 14.59 14.58 4.56
CA ASP A 209 13.15 14.79 4.30
C ASP A 209 12.78 16.28 4.15
N ALA A 210 13.62 17.18 4.66
CA ALA A 210 13.44 18.62 4.60
C ALA A 210 14.03 19.26 3.32
N SER A 211 14.68 18.48 2.46
CA SER A 211 15.41 18.97 1.29
C SER A 211 15.14 18.15 0.03
N ASN A 212 15.45 18.71 -1.14
CA ASN A 212 15.40 18.04 -2.42
C ASN A 212 16.72 18.19 -3.17
N CYS A 213 17.10 17.16 -3.95
CA CYS A 213 18.32 17.21 -4.75
C CYS A 213 18.08 18.04 -6.02
N GLU A 214 18.65 19.24 -6.09
CA GLU A 214 18.62 20.05 -7.30
C GLU A 214 19.63 19.47 -8.31
N PHE A 215 19.14 18.76 -9.32
CA PHE A 215 19.96 18.01 -10.27
C PHE A 215 20.95 18.88 -11.05
N SER A 216 20.62 20.15 -11.28
CA SER A 216 21.49 21.09 -11.99
C SER A 216 22.74 21.44 -11.19
N SER A 217 22.59 21.60 -9.88
CA SER A 217 23.67 22.00 -8.96
C SER A 217 24.24 20.83 -8.15
N ARG A 218 23.62 19.64 -8.25
CA ARG A 218 23.93 18.45 -7.43
C ARG A 218 23.97 18.76 -5.93
N THR A 219 23.13 19.70 -5.48
CA THR A 219 23.10 20.18 -4.10
C THR A 219 21.68 20.04 -3.55
N CYS A 220 21.57 19.61 -2.29
CA CYS A 220 20.32 19.62 -1.56
C CYS A 220 19.88 21.05 -1.32
N VAL A 221 18.67 21.37 -1.74
CA VAL A 221 18.01 22.65 -1.45
C VAL A 221 16.86 22.40 -0.49
N ALA A 222 16.67 23.30 0.48
CA ALA A 222 15.54 23.19 1.40
C ALA A 222 14.22 23.17 0.60
N LYS A 223 13.28 22.32 1.02
CA LYS A 223 11.93 22.33 0.47
C LYS A 223 11.26 23.68 0.79
N PRO A 224 10.53 24.29 -0.15
CA PRO A 224 9.82 25.53 0.12
C PRO A 224 8.76 25.29 1.19
N ALA A 225 8.53 26.27 2.06
CA ALA A 225 7.40 26.22 2.97
C ALA A 225 6.06 26.32 2.21
N PRO A 226 4.93 25.95 2.84
CA PRO A 226 3.60 26.19 2.26
C PRO A 226 3.42 27.66 1.81
N GLY A 227 3.00 27.85 0.56
CA GLY A 227 2.84 29.16 -0.08
C GLY A 227 4.12 29.78 -0.65
N GLU A 228 5.29 29.18 -0.45
CA GLU A 228 6.55 29.64 -1.06
C GLU A 228 6.72 29.11 -2.48
N VAL A 229 7.60 29.78 -3.23
CA VAL A 229 7.88 29.45 -4.63
C VAL A 229 8.55 28.09 -4.77
N CYS A 230 8.07 27.28 -5.70
CA CYS A 230 8.58 25.93 -5.97
C CYS A 230 9.03 25.78 -7.43
N ALA A 231 9.95 24.85 -7.68
CA ALA A 231 10.53 24.59 -8.99
C ALA A 231 9.98 23.34 -9.69
N GLY A 232 9.19 22.52 -8.99
CA GLY A 232 8.56 21.31 -9.53
C GLY A 232 7.75 20.55 -8.47
N ASP A 233 7.00 19.55 -8.91
CA ASP A 233 5.94 18.91 -8.09
C ASP A 233 6.47 18.21 -6.84
N PHE A 234 7.68 17.66 -6.93
CA PHE A 234 8.36 17.00 -5.81
C PHE A 234 9.13 17.97 -4.91
N SER A 235 9.14 19.27 -5.22
CA SER A 235 9.88 20.27 -4.45
C SER A 235 9.26 20.53 -3.08
N CYS A 236 7.96 20.30 -2.92
CA CYS A 236 7.20 20.69 -1.73
C CYS A 236 7.27 19.63 -0.60
N PRO A 237 7.02 20.03 0.66
CA PRO A 237 6.90 19.11 1.79
C PRO A 237 5.75 18.11 1.61
N GLU A 238 5.76 17.04 2.42
CA GLU A 238 4.67 16.07 2.43
C GLU A 238 3.31 16.74 2.69
N GLY A 239 2.29 16.33 1.94
CA GLY A 239 0.95 16.94 1.99
C GLY A 239 0.76 18.15 1.06
N TYR A 240 1.78 18.55 0.30
CA TYR A 240 1.75 19.68 -0.62
C TYR A 240 2.19 19.27 -2.04
N PHE A 241 1.79 20.06 -3.03
CA PHE A 241 2.25 19.96 -4.42
C PHE A 241 2.67 21.33 -4.95
N CYS A 242 3.48 21.36 -6.02
CA CYS A 242 3.86 22.61 -6.65
C CYS A 242 2.78 23.07 -7.64
N ASN A 243 2.03 24.11 -7.29
CA ASN A 243 1.00 24.66 -8.15
C ASN A 243 1.63 25.48 -9.29
N SER A 244 1.89 24.81 -10.41
CA SER A 244 2.43 25.42 -11.63
C SER A 244 1.42 26.30 -12.39
N PHE A 245 0.17 26.42 -11.92
CA PHE A 245 -0.86 27.27 -12.53
C PHE A 245 -0.86 28.70 -12.00
N VAL A 246 -0.12 28.98 -10.93
CA VAL A 246 0.15 30.34 -10.46
C VAL A 246 1.55 30.76 -10.88
N THR A 247 1.78 32.06 -11.08
CA THR A 247 3.10 32.59 -11.45
C THR A 247 3.52 33.65 -10.45
N PRO A 248 4.58 33.42 -9.66
CA PRO A 248 5.42 32.21 -9.63
C PRO A 248 4.65 30.99 -9.08
N SER A 249 5.08 29.77 -9.45
CA SER A 249 4.51 28.53 -8.92
C SER A 249 4.74 28.45 -7.41
N THR A 250 3.76 28.02 -6.62
CA THR A 250 3.87 27.94 -5.15
C THR A 250 3.47 26.59 -4.59
N CYS A 251 4.00 26.22 -3.43
CA CYS A 251 3.58 25.00 -2.73
C CYS A 251 2.17 25.16 -2.14
N ASP A 252 1.18 24.47 -2.72
CA ASP A 252 -0.21 24.44 -2.25
C ASP A 252 -0.55 23.09 -1.62
N THR A 253 -1.55 23.09 -0.74
CA THR A 253 -2.04 21.86 -0.09
C THR A 253 -2.63 20.89 -1.11
N LEU A 254 -2.33 19.61 -0.98
CA LEU A 254 -2.97 18.56 -1.80
C LEU A 254 -4.49 18.67 -1.74
N LEU A 255 -5.09 18.53 -2.91
CA LEU A 255 -6.51 18.78 -3.12
C LEU A 255 -7.35 17.59 -2.61
N PRO A 256 -8.42 17.86 -1.83
CA PRO A 256 -9.32 16.81 -1.38
C PRO A 256 -10.16 16.25 -2.51
N ARG A 257 -10.85 15.13 -2.26
CA ARG A 257 -11.80 14.52 -3.19
C ARG A 257 -12.85 15.54 -3.65
N GLY A 258 -13.15 15.52 -4.95
CA GLY A 258 -14.12 16.41 -5.61
C GLY A 258 -13.60 17.81 -5.92
N ALA A 259 -12.40 18.20 -5.46
CA ALA A 259 -11.80 19.47 -5.82
C ALA A 259 -11.36 19.48 -7.30
N ALA A 260 -11.37 20.66 -7.92
CA ALA A 260 -10.92 20.82 -9.29
C ALA A 260 -9.39 20.64 -9.39
N CYS A 261 -8.93 19.88 -10.38
CA CYS A 261 -7.53 19.57 -10.60
C CYS A 261 -7.20 19.58 -12.10
N GLN A 262 -5.92 19.47 -12.43
CA GLN A 262 -5.47 19.32 -13.82
C GLN A 262 -4.62 18.06 -14.03
N VAL A 263 -3.88 17.63 -13.01
CA VAL A 263 -3.00 16.46 -13.03
C VAL A 263 -3.12 15.68 -11.72
N GLY A 264 -2.85 14.38 -11.77
CA GLY A 264 -3.19 13.46 -10.67
C GLY A 264 -2.50 13.76 -9.35
N PHE A 265 -1.22 14.10 -9.39
CA PHE A 265 -0.42 14.34 -8.20
C PHE A 265 -0.81 15.63 -7.43
N HIS A 266 -1.73 16.45 -7.95
CA HIS A 266 -2.31 17.56 -7.18
C HIS A 266 -3.32 17.09 -6.13
N CYS A 267 -3.85 15.89 -6.29
CA CYS A 267 -4.89 15.34 -5.44
C CYS A 267 -4.28 14.51 -4.32
N LEU A 268 -4.89 14.53 -3.12
CA LEU A 268 -4.56 13.60 -2.03
C LEU A 268 -4.63 12.13 -2.47
N SER A 269 -5.53 11.85 -3.41
CA SER A 269 -5.67 10.52 -4.00
C SER A 269 -4.56 10.17 -4.99
N GLY A 270 -3.83 11.15 -5.54
CA GLY A 270 -2.91 10.99 -6.66
C GLY A 270 -3.57 10.87 -8.04
N ARG A 271 -4.89 11.11 -8.17
CA ARG A 271 -5.62 11.01 -9.44
C ARG A 271 -6.52 12.22 -9.70
N CYS A 272 -6.43 12.72 -10.94
CA CYS A 272 -7.23 13.79 -11.48
C CYS A 272 -7.94 13.29 -12.73
N GLU A 273 -9.26 13.22 -12.70
CA GLU A 273 -10.05 12.63 -13.77
C GLU A 273 -11.20 13.57 -14.14
N ARG A 274 -11.28 13.93 -15.43
CA ARG A 274 -12.20 14.95 -15.95
C ARG A 274 -12.14 16.27 -15.17
N GLY A 275 -10.93 16.66 -14.76
CA GLY A 275 -10.66 17.90 -14.03
C GLY A 275 -11.09 17.89 -12.56
N LEU A 276 -11.39 16.73 -11.96
CA LEU A 276 -11.75 16.60 -10.55
C LEU A 276 -10.90 15.54 -9.84
N CYS A 277 -10.52 15.81 -8.60
CA CYS A 277 -9.83 14.84 -7.75
C CYS A 277 -10.77 13.69 -7.42
N ARG A 278 -10.49 12.51 -7.98
CA ARG A 278 -11.26 11.29 -7.75
C ARG A 278 -10.48 10.38 -6.82
N GLU A 279 -11.16 9.42 -6.19
CA GLU A 279 -10.43 8.32 -5.59
C GLU A 279 -9.68 7.54 -6.67
N THR A 280 -8.53 6.99 -6.29
CA THR A 280 -7.50 6.55 -7.23
C THR A 280 -7.87 5.31 -8.04
N ASP A 281 -9.06 4.75 -7.82
CA ASP A 281 -9.43 3.39 -8.19
C ASP A 281 -10.62 3.30 -9.16
N LEU A 282 -11.11 4.43 -9.66
CA LEU A 282 -12.20 4.38 -10.64
C LEU A 282 -11.74 3.92 -12.03
N SER A 283 -10.43 3.76 -12.31
CA SER A 283 -10.00 3.06 -13.53
C SER A 283 -10.50 1.63 -13.57
N SER A 284 -10.70 1.01 -12.41
CA SER A 284 -11.23 -0.34 -12.27
C SER A 284 -12.73 -0.38 -12.60
N CYS A 285 -13.43 0.77 -12.59
CA CYS A 285 -14.83 0.88 -12.99
C CYS A 285 -15.03 0.83 -14.50
N SER A 286 -14.13 1.47 -15.25
CA SER A 286 -14.23 1.54 -16.69
C SER A 286 -13.93 0.17 -17.30
N GLY A 287 -14.97 -0.46 -17.87
CA GLY A 287 -14.80 -1.62 -18.73
C GLY A 287 -13.86 -1.32 -19.92
N PRO A 288 -13.52 -2.32 -20.76
CA PRO A 288 -12.55 -2.20 -21.84
C PRO A 288 -13.03 -1.32 -23.02
N GLY A 289 -14.08 -0.52 -22.82
CA GLY A 289 -14.82 0.18 -23.87
C GLY A 289 -14.38 1.60 -24.18
N ASP A 290 -13.59 2.25 -23.32
CA ASP A 290 -13.17 3.65 -23.53
C ASP A 290 -11.65 3.79 -23.71
N GLY A 291 -10.98 2.68 -24.02
CA GLY A 291 -9.59 2.70 -24.46
C GLY A 291 -9.42 3.78 -25.50
N GLU A 292 -8.60 4.76 -25.14
CA GLU A 292 -7.94 5.73 -26.00
C GLU A 292 -8.12 5.34 -27.47
N ASN A 293 -9.06 6.00 -28.17
CA ASN A 293 -8.89 6.17 -29.60
C ASN A 293 -7.51 6.80 -29.72
N GLY A 294 -6.51 5.98 -30.05
CA GLY A 294 -5.15 6.44 -30.27
C GLY A 294 -5.27 7.70 -31.11
N SER A 295 -4.78 8.81 -30.58
CA SER A 295 -4.44 9.94 -31.44
C SER A 295 -3.62 9.31 -32.57
N PRO A 296 -4.04 9.42 -33.84
CA PRO A 296 -3.19 9.02 -34.94
C PRO A 296 -2.04 10.02 -34.97
N ASP A 297 -0.97 9.72 -34.25
CA ASP A 297 0.33 10.34 -34.46
C ASP A 297 0.79 9.89 -35.85
N ASP A 298 0.51 10.75 -36.81
CA ASP A 298 1.35 11.33 -37.88
C ASP A 298 2.81 10.80 -38.08
N ASP A 299 3.09 9.52 -37.88
CA ASP A 299 4.38 8.88 -38.26
C ASP A 299 4.36 8.41 -39.73
N THR A 300 4.12 9.34 -40.65
CA THR A 300 4.57 9.15 -42.05
C THR A 300 5.95 9.76 -42.25
N ASP A 301 6.98 9.03 -41.85
CA ASP A 301 8.34 9.29 -42.31
C ASP A 301 8.49 8.79 -43.77
N PRO A 302 8.84 9.65 -44.74
CA PRO A 302 9.11 9.22 -46.10
C PRO A 302 10.49 8.54 -46.18
N ILE A 303 10.48 7.25 -46.45
CA ILE A 303 11.67 6.52 -46.91
C ILE A 303 12.15 7.17 -48.21
N SER A 304 13.18 8.01 -48.10
CA SER A 304 13.93 8.52 -49.23
C SER A 304 15.00 7.49 -49.60
N GLY A 305 14.78 6.81 -50.71
CA GLY A 305 15.80 5.99 -51.37
C GLY A 305 16.91 6.88 -51.97
N GLY A 306 18.14 6.45 -51.73
CA GLY A 306 19.37 6.87 -52.40
C GLY A 306 20.34 5.70 -52.41
#